data_AF-A0A3M9ZF04-F1
#
_entry.id   AF-A0A3M9ZF04-F1
#
_cell.length_a   1.000
_cell.length_b   1.000
_cell.length_c   1.000
_cell.angle_alpha   90.00
_cell.angle_beta   90.00
_cell.angle_gamma   90.00
#
_symmetry.space_group_name_H-M   'P 1'
#
loop_
_entity.id
_entity.type
_entity.pdbx_description
1 polymer ?
#
loop_
_entity_poly.entity_id
_entity_poly.type
_entity_poly.pdbx_seq_one_letter_code
_entity_poly.pdbx_strand_id
1 'polypeptide(L)' 'MADNDNNLKIRFPLWKFLNQPVFNPQNPLILNPKRFWRRYQLEHLERCWIRTYRPEERFPN' A
#
# COMPACT_ATOMS: atom_id res chain seq x y z
N MET A 1 9.61 4.08 33.38
CA MET A 1 10.30 2.77 33.26
C MET A 1 9.48 1.93 32.29
N ALA A 2 10.06 1.67 31.11
CA ALA A 2 9.65 0.69 30.08
C ALA A 2 8.22 0.77 29.50
N ASP A 3 8.03 1.62 28.48
CA ASP A 3 7.07 1.38 27.40
C ASP A 3 7.50 0.15 26.60
N ASN A 4 7.08 -1.04 27.06
CA ASN A 4 7.29 -2.32 26.38
C ASN A 4 6.32 -2.47 25.20
N ASP A 5 6.36 -1.51 24.27
CA ASP A 5 5.65 -1.61 23.00
C ASP A 5 6.45 -2.57 22.12
N ASN A 6 6.15 -3.87 22.29
CA ASN A 6 6.59 -4.94 21.41
C ASN A 6 5.99 -4.64 20.04
N ASN A 7 6.70 -3.80 19.31
CA ASN A 7 6.42 -3.35 17.96
C ASN A 7 6.64 -4.53 17.01
N LEU A 8 5.78 -5.55 17.15
CA LEU A 8 5.46 -6.48 16.10
C LEU A 8 4.86 -5.62 14.99
N LYS A 9 5.74 -5.01 14.18
CA LYS A 9 5.42 -4.40 12.90
C LYS A 9 4.80 -5.52 12.08
N ILE A 10 3.50 -5.71 12.24
CA ILE A 10 2.70 -6.55 11.38
C ILE A 10 2.85 -5.88 10.01
N ARG A 11 3.82 -6.36 9.23
CA ARG A 11 4.11 -5.83 7.90
C ARG A 11 2.87 -5.92 7.03
N PHE A 12 2.04 -6.94 7.28
CA PHE A 12 0.79 -7.15 6.58
C PHE A 12 -0.31 -6.17 7.05
N PRO A 13 -0.99 -5.44 6.16
CA PRO A 13 -2.00 -4.47 6.52
C PRO A 13 -3.31 -5.24 6.65
N LEU A 14 -3.44 -6.01 7.74
CA LEU A 14 -4.60 -6.86 8.01
C LEU A 14 -5.91 -6.08 7.88
N TRP A 15 -5.94 -4.86 8.43
CA TRP A 15 -7.08 -3.96 8.32
C TRP A 15 -7.47 -3.60 6.88
N LYS A 16 -6.51 -3.47 5.96
CA LYS A 16 -6.81 -3.19 4.54
C LYS A 16 -7.23 -4.43 3.78
N PHE A 17 -6.75 -5.60 4.19
CA PHE A 17 -7.21 -6.87 3.64
C PHE A 17 -8.65 -7.15 4.06
N LEU A 18 -9.03 -6.87 5.30
CA LEU A 18 -10.40 -7.08 5.78
C LEU A 18 -11.39 -6.05 5.20
N ASN A 19 -10.96 -4.80 5.00
CA ASN A 19 -11.78 -3.74 4.41
C ASN A 19 -11.69 -3.68 2.87
N GLN A 20 -11.44 -4.81 2.21
CA GLN A 20 -11.45 -4.85 0.75
C GLN A 20 -12.83 -4.45 0.21
N PRO A 21 -12.90 -3.63 -0.87
CA PRO A 21 -14.16 -3.29 -1.50
C PRO A 21 -14.76 -4.53 -2.15
N VAL A 22 -15.84 -5.04 -1.56
CA VAL A 22 -16.48 -6.31 -1.96
C VAL A 22 -17.26 -6.21 -3.28
N PHE A 23 -17.58 -4.99 -3.72
CA PHE A 23 -18.50 -4.74 -4.85
C PHE A 23 -17.92 -3.84 -5.94
N ASN A 24 -16.60 -3.63 -5.98
CA ASN A 24 -16.00 -2.79 -7.02
C ASN A 24 -15.57 -3.67 -8.24
N PRO A 25 -16.17 -3.48 -9.43
CA PRO A 25 -15.76 -4.22 -10.64
C PRO A 25 -14.31 -3.93 -11.07
N GLN A 26 -13.75 -2.79 -10.66
CA GLN A 26 -12.37 -2.42 -10.96
C GLN A 26 -11.35 -3.06 -10.00
N ASN A 27 -11.79 -3.45 -8.79
CA ASN A 27 -10.92 -4.07 -7.80
C ASN A 27 -11.62 -5.28 -7.17
N PRO A 28 -11.57 -6.45 -7.84
CA PRO A 28 -12.26 -7.63 -7.36
C PRO A 28 -11.70 -8.07 -6.01
N LEU A 29 -12.58 -8.61 -5.15
CA LEU A 29 -12.20 -9.13 -3.85
C LEU A 29 -11.08 -10.17 -3.98
N ILE A 30 -9.93 -9.93 -3.36
CA ILE A 30 -8.79 -10.86 -3.36
C ILE A 30 -8.79 -11.62 -2.04
N LEU A 31 -9.36 -12.83 -2.03
CA LEU A 31 -9.40 -13.69 -0.83
C LEU A 31 -8.04 -14.34 -0.48
N ASN A 32 -7.07 -14.31 -1.40
CA ASN A 32 -5.73 -14.85 -1.16
C ASN A 32 -4.81 -13.78 -0.54
N PRO A 33 -4.38 -13.92 0.73
CA PRO A 33 -3.60 -12.90 1.44
C PRO A 33 -2.23 -12.63 0.80
N LYS A 34 -1.56 -13.66 0.23
CA LYS A 34 -0.28 -13.46 -0.48
C LYS A 34 -0.46 -12.62 -1.75
N ARG A 35 -1.56 -12.85 -2.48
CA ARG A 35 -1.88 -12.10 -3.70
C ARG A 35 -2.26 -10.65 -3.39
N PHE A 36 -3.02 -10.43 -2.31
CA PHE A 36 -3.32 -9.09 -1.82
C PHE A 36 -2.05 -8.34 -1.41
N TRP A 37 -1.16 -8.98 -0.64
CA TRP A 37 0.08 -8.35 -0.18
C TRP A 37 0.94 -7.84 -1.34
N ARG A 38 1.13 -8.67 -2.38
CA ARG A 38 1.91 -8.27 -3.55
C ARG A 38 1.29 -7.09 -4.29
N ARG A 39 -0.04 -7.08 -4.46
CA ARG A 39 -0.77 -5.95 -5.05
C ARG A 39 -0.63 -4.69 -4.21
N TYR A 40 -0.80 -4.80 -2.90
CA TYR A 40 -0.68 -3.68 -1.98
C TYR A 40 0.71 -3.03 -2.03
N GLN A 41 1.78 -3.83 -2.11
CA GLN A 41 3.13 -3.30 -2.25
C GLN A 41 3.34 -2.55 -3.58
N LEU A 42 2.79 -3.07 -4.68
CA LEU A 42 2.86 -2.41 -5.99
C LEU A 42 2.13 -1.05 -5.98
N GLU A 43 0.89 -1.00 -5.50
CA GLU A 43 0.14 0.26 -5.40
C GLU A 43 0.85 1.28 -4.49
N HIS A 44 1.49 0.80 -3.42
CA HIS A 44 2.26 1.68 -2.54
C HIS A 44 3.47 2.29 -3.27
N LEU A 45 4.21 1.47 -4.02
CA LEU A 45 5.33 1.91 -4.84
C LEU A 45 4.88 2.90 -5.92
N GLU A 46 3.78 2.63 -6.62
CA GLU A 46 3.21 3.53 -7.64
C GLU A 46 2.86 4.89 -7.04
N ARG A 47 2.21 4.94 -5.87
CA ARG A 47 1.87 6.20 -5.20
C ARG A 47 3.11 6.98 -4.78
N CYS A 48 4.12 6.28 -4.25
CA CYS A 48 5.40 6.90 -3.92
C CYS A 48 6.08 7.46 -5.17
N TRP A 49 6.07 6.69 -6.26
CA TRP A 49 6.65 7.07 -7.55
C TRP A 49 6.00 8.33 -8.12
N ILE A 50 4.66 8.38 -8.15
CA ILE A 50 3.89 9.57 -8.57
C ILE A 50 4.20 10.77 -7.68
N ARG A 51 4.34 10.57 -6.36
CA ARG A 51 4.65 11.65 -5.42
C ARG A 51 6.05 12.23 -5.62
N THR A 52 7.03 11.41 -6.01
CA THR A 52 8.40 11.88 -6.33
C THR A 52 8.55 12.39 -7.76
N TYR A 53 7.57 12.14 -8.63
CA TYR A 53 7.60 12.66 -10.00
C TYR A 53 7.22 14.15 -9.99
N ARG A 54 8.24 15.02 -10.02
CA ARG A 54 8.11 16.48 -10.19
C ARG A 54 8.49 16.83 -11.63
N PRO A 55 7.53 17.04 -12.55
CA PRO A 55 7.85 17.30 -13.95
C PRO A 55 8.55 18.66 -14.19
N GLU A 56 8.41 19.62 -13.27
CA GLU A 56 8.95 20.99 -13.38
C GLU A 56 10.49 21.14 -13.42
N GLU A 57 11.29 20.12 -13.11
CA GLU A 57 12.76 20.26 -13.07
C GLU A 57 13.46 19.92 -14.39
N ARG A 58 12.73 19.49 -15.43
CA ARG A 58 13.38 18.89 -16.61
C ARG A 58 13.85 19.86 -17.70
N PHE A 59 13.46 21.14 -17.67
CA PHE A 59 13.94 22.10 -18.67
C PHE A 59 14.07 23.52 -18.10
N PRO A 60 15.27 23.93 -17.62
CA PRO A 60 15.59 25.35 -17.59
C PRO A 60 15.68 25.83 -19.05
N ASN A 61 14.90 26.85 -19.39
CA ASN A 61 15.05 27.63 -20.63
C ASN A 61 16.40 28.35 -20.64
#